data_AF-A0A0P9XT24-F1
#
_entry.id   AF-A0A0P9XT24-F1
#
_cell.length_a   1.000
_cell.length_b   1.000
_cell.length_c   1.000
_cell.angle_alpha   90.00
_cell.angle_beta   90.00
_cell.angle_gamma   90.00
#
_symmetry.space_group_name_H-M   'P 1'
#
loop_
_entity.id
_entity.type
_entity.pdbx_description
1 polymer ?
#
loop_
_entity_poly.entity_id
_entity_poly.type
_entity_poly.pdbx_seq_one_letter_code
_entity_poly.pdbx_strand_id
1 'polypeptide(L)'
;GKNDDPAQSFGNVSDIQAGQALHANFATEYAVTDQLRLGINGYWLKQITDTQVDGHDVSGRREKVWAIGPGAMYSFSQNDHVFVNAYFEQDVENRPDGSRVQMRYVHHF
;
A
#
# COMPACT_ATOMS: atom_id res chain seq x y z
N GLY A 1 -12.66 -8.47 11.85
CA GLY A 1 -13.95 -8.91 11.29
C GLY A 1 -13.74 -10.26 10.67
N LYS A 2 -14.70 -11.17 10.79
CA LYS A 2 -14.68 -12.49 10.16
C LYS A 2 -15.29 -12.42 8.77
N ASN A 3 -14.80 -13.27 7.87
CA ASN A 3 -15.37 -13.52 6.56
C ASN A 3 -15.91 -14.95 6.53
N ASP A 4 -17.23 -15.08 6.49
CA ASP A 4 -17.97 -16.34 6.48
C ASP A 4 -18.24 -16.86 5.05
N ASP A 5 -17.71 -16.18 4.02
CA ASP A 5 -17.66 -16.65 2.63
C ASP A 5 -16.20 -16.66 2.13
N PRO A 6 -15.38 -17.60 2.60
CA PRO A 6 -13.95 -17.64 2.31
C PRO A 6 -13.66 -18.04 0.86
N ALA A 7 -12.60 -17.47 0.29
CA ALA A 7 -12.18 -17.80 -1.06
C ALA A 7 -11.82 -19.29 -1.18
N GLN A 8 -12.16 -19.91 -2.32
CA GLN A 8 -11.91 -21.34 -2.61
C GLN A 8 -10.44 -21.76 -2.41
N SER A 9 -9.48 -20.82 -2.50
CA SER A 9 -8.07 -21.08 -2.21
C SER A 9 -7.79 -21.55 -0.76
N PHE A 10 -8.72 -21.34 0.16
CA PHE A 10 -8.64 -21.83 1.54
C PHE A 10 -9.22 -23.24 1.72
N GLY A 11 -9.79 -23.83 0.67
CA GLY A 11 -10.46 -25.12 0.73
C GLY A 11 -11.86 -25.03 1.33
N ASN A 12 -12.37 -26.14 1.88
CA ASN A 12 -13.69 -26.20 2.49
C ASN A 12 -13.63 -25.77 3.95
N VAL A 13 -13.60 -24.46 4.18
CA VAL A 13 -13.57 -23.83 5.51
C VAL A 13 -14.80 -22.94 5.69
N SER A 14 -15.25 -22.79 6.92
CA SER A 14 -16.48 -22.06 7.28
C SER A 14 -16.25 -20.57 7.49
N ASP A 15 -15.11 -20.17 8.07
CA ASP A 15 -14.76 -18.77 8.24
C ASP A 15 -13.25 -18.53 8.17
N ILE A 16 -12.88 -17.33 7.72
CA ILE A 16 -11.52 -16.80 7.83
C ILE A 16 -11.53 -15.44 8.52
N GLN A 17 -10.51 -15.17 9.32
CA GLN A 17 -10.32 -13.87 9.94
C GLN A 17 -8.90 -13.37 9.67
N ALA A 18 -8.78 -12.25 8.96
CA ALA A 18 -7.49 -11.62 8.72
C ALA A 18 -6.83 -11.23 10.05
N GLY A 19 -5.52 -11.45 10.13
CA GLY A 19 -4.73 -10.94 11.24
C GLY A 19 -4.66 -9.42 11.26
N GLN A 20 -4.30 -8.85 12.41
CA GLN A 20 -4.07 -7.42 12.55
C GLN A 20 -2.80 -7.03 11.82
N ALA A 21 -2.81 -5.85 11.20
CA ALA A 21 -1.66 -5.30 10.49
C ALA A 21 -1.44 -3.83 10.86
N LEU A 22 -0.18 -3.42 10.78
CA LEU A 22 0.24 -2.02 10.85
C LEU A 22 0.62 -1.55 9.46
N HIS A 23 0.29 -0.31 9.15
CA HIS A 23 0.72 0.35 7.92
C HIS A 23 1.20 1.77 8.21
N ALA A 24 2.19 2.21 7.45
CA ALA A 24 2.72 3.56 7.52
C ALA A 24 3.05 4.06 6.11
N ASN A 25 2.83 5.34 5.86
CA ASN A 25 3.22 6.00 4.63
C ASN A 25 4.14 7.17 4.96
N PHE A 26 5.09 7.47 4.08
CA PHE A 26 5.90 8.68 4.17
C PHE A 26 6.06 9.33 2.80
N ALA A 27 6.22 10.64 2.81
CA ALA A 27 6.54 11.42 1.62
C ALA A 27 7.34 12.66 2.05
N THR A 28 8.39 12.94 1.31
CA THR A 28 9.21 14.15 1.49
C THR A 28 9.46 14.76 0.11
N GLU A 29 9.33 16.07 0.00
CA GLU A 29 9.46 16.77 -1.27
C GLU A 29 10.18 18.11 -1.12
N TYR A 30 10.82 18.54 -2.21
CA TYR A 30 11.52 19.81 -2.33
C TYR A 30 10.97 20.60 -3.52
N ALA A 31 10.72 21.89 -3.32
CA ALA A 31 10.29 22.80 -4.38
C ALA A 31 11.50 23.18 -5.24
N VAL A 32 11.54 22.64 -6.46
CA VAL A 32 12.58 22.94 -7.45
C VAL A 32 12.24 24.23 -8.19
N THR A 33 10.94 24.47 -8.42
CA THR A 33 10.39 25.73 -8.94
C THR A 33 9.07 26.03 -8.23
N ASP A 34 8.45 27.17 -8.52
CA ASP A 34 7.12 27.51 -8.01
C ASP A 34 6.04 26.51 -8.45
N GLN A 35 6.23 25.82 -9.58
CA GLN A 35 5.28 24.83 -10.11
C GLN A 35 5.68 23.38 -9.84
N LEU A 36 6.97 23.09 -9.63
CA LEU A 36 7.49 21.72 -9.58
C LEU A 36 8.06 21.37 -8.20
N ARG A 37 7.55 20.29 -7.61
CA ARG A 37 8.11 19.64 -6.43
C ARG A 37 8.56 18.24 -6.79
N LEU A 38 9.75 17.85 -6.32
CA LEU A 38 10.32 16.52 -6.49
C LEU A 38 10.62 15.92 -5.13
N GLY A 39 10.50 14.61 -4.99
CA GLY A 39 10.60 13.98 -3.69
C GLY A 39 10.80 12.48 -3.73
N ILE A 40 10.83 11.91 -2.53
CA ILE A 40 10.78 10.48 -2.30
C ILE A 40 9.53 10.16 -1.49
N ASN A 41 8.90 9.04 -1.79
CA ASN A 41 7.74 8.55 -1.09
C ASN A 41 7.83 7.05 -0.90
N GLY A 42 7.04 6.53 0.03
CA GLY A 42 7.04 5.12 0.32
C GLY A 42 5.95 4.72 1.29
N TYR A 43 5.81 3.42 1.43
CA TYR A 43 4.89 2.80 2.38
C TYR A 43 5.51 1.54 2.98
N TRP A 44 5.02 1.17 4.14
CA TRP A 44 5.38 -0.03 4.85
C TRP A 44 4.11 -0.67 5.38
N LEU A 45 3.99 -1.99 5.24
CA LEU A 45 2.89 -2.78 5.79
C LEU A 45 3.45 -4.07 6.39
N LYS A 46 2.98 -4.42 7.59
CA LYS A 46 3.32 -5.66 8.25
C LYS A 46 2.15 -6.18 9.07
N GLN A 47 1.76 -7.42 8.79
CA GLN A 47 0.82 -8.17 9.60
C GLN A 47 1.52 -8.65 10.89
N ILE A 48 0.91 -8.37 12.04
CA ILE A 48 1.48 -8.59 13.37
C ILE A 48 0.87 -9.80 14.09
N THR A 49 -0.33 -10.23 13.70
CA THR A 49 -0.97 -11.47 14.19
C THR A 49 -1.25 -12.42 13.03
N ASP A 50 -1.37 -13.72 13.32
CA ASP A 50 -1.72 -14.70 12.30
C ASP A 50 -3.15 -14.53 11.79
N THR A 51 -3.40 -15.02 10.58
CA THR A 51 -4.74 -15.18 10.02
C THR A 51 -5.36 -16.43 10.64
N GLN A 52 -6.64 -16.36 11.01
CA GLN A 52 -7.38 -17.51 11.51
C GLN A 52 -8.20 -18.15 10.40
N VAL A 53 -8.26 -19.47 10.43
CA VAL A 53 -9.09 -20.31 9.58
C VAL A 53 -9.88 -21.23 10.50
N ASP A 54 -11.21 -21.20 10.41
CA ASP A 54 -12.13 -21.90 11.33
C ASP A 54 -11.79 -21.66 12.81
N GLY A 55 -11.41 -20.44 13.14
CA GLY A 55 -11.02 -20.02 14.50
C GLY A 55 -9.63 -20.47 14.98
N HIS A 56 -8.81 -21.11 14.12
CA HIS A 56 -7.45 -21.53 14.46
C HIS A 56 -6.40 -20.66 13.78
N ASP A 57 -5.38 -20.22 14.54
CA ASP A 57 -4.27 -19.43 13.99
C ASP A 57 -3.44 -20.27 13.01
N VAL A 58 -3.24 -19.72 11.81
CA VAL A 58 -2.46 -20.36 10.75
C VAL A 58 -1.16 -19.60 10.51
N SER A 59 -0.06 -20.15 11.02
CA SER A 59 1.27 -19.57 10.88
C SER A 59 1.76 -19.53 9.42
N GLY A 60 2.77 -18.70 9.17
CA GLY A 60 3.44 -18.61 7.87
C GLY A 60 2.68 -17.83 6.79
N ARG A 61 1.51 -17.27 7.11
CA ARG A 61 0.65 -16.49 6.20
C ARG A 61 0.68 -14.98 6.44
N ARG A 62 1.53 -14.50 7.34
CA ARG A 62 1.64 -13.06 7.65
C ARG A 62 2.17 -12.31 6.43
N GLU A 63 1.49 -11.25 6.05
CA GLU A 63 1.94 -10.38 4.98
C GLU A 63 2.94 -9.33 5.47
N LYS A 64 3.91 -9.00 4.62
CA LYS A 64 4.73 -7.80 4.77
C LYS A 64 5.20 -7.27 3.43
N VAL A 65 5.45 -5.97 3.38
CA VAL A 65 6.10 -5.28 2.26
C VAL A 65 6.59 -3.92 2.75
N TRP A 66 7.63 -3.42 2.12
CA TRP A 66 7.84 -1.99 2.07
C TRP A 66 8.16 -1.55 0.65
N ALA A 67 7.85 -0.31 0.34
CA ALA A 67 8.10 0.26 -0.96
C ALA A 67 8.65 1.66 -0.82
N ILE A 68 9.53 2.01 -1.75
CA ILE A 68 10.11 3.33 -1.86
C ILE A 68 10.22 3.71 -3.34
N GLY A 69 10.15 5.00 -3.63
CA GLY A 69 10.53 5.49 -4.93
C GLY A 69 10.32 6.99 -5.10
N PRO A 70 10.56 7.50 -6.32
CA PRO A 70 10.48 8.91 -6.61
C PRO A 70 9.02 9.40 -6.67
N GLY A 71 8.85 10.67 -6.34
CA GLY A 71 7.60 11.40 -6.51
C GLY A 71 7.80 12.76 -7.14
N ALA A 72 6.80 13.20 -7.88
CA ALA A 72 6.74 14.53 -8.45
C ALA A 72 5.33 15.10 -8.29
N MET A 73 5.25 16.39 -8.03
CA MET A 73 4.03 17.17 -8.13
C MET A 73 4.27 18.35 -9.06
N TYR A 74 3.36 18.55 -10.02
CA TYR A 74 3.34 19.70 -10.90
C TYR A 74 2.04 20.49 -10.74
N SER A 75 2.15 21.78 -10.47
CA SER A 75 1.03 22.72 -10.37
C SER A 75 0.87 23.49 -11.68
N PHE A 76 -0.25 23.31 -12.37
CA PHE A 76 -0.59 24.12 -13.55
C PHE A 76 -1.16 25.48 -13.13
N SER A 77 -1.88 25.50 -12.00
CA SER A 77 -2.49 26.67 -11.40
C SER A 77 -2.51 26.51 -9.87
N GLN A 78 -3.14 27.45 -9.15
CA GLN A 78 -3.41 27.29 -7.72
C GLN A 78 -4.47 26.22 -7.42
N ASN A 79 -5.22 25.78 -8.44
CA ASN A 79 -6.33 24.85 -8.31
C ASN A 79 -6.02 23.48 -8.94
N ASP A 80 -5.06 23.42 -9.86
CA ASP A 80 -4.81 22.26 -10.72
C ASP A 80 -3.43 21.66 -10.46
N HIS A 81 -3.40 20.43 -9.98
CA HIS A 81 -2.17 19.73 -9.62
C HIS A 81 -2.16 18.30 -10.18
N VAL A 82 -1.00 17.86 -10.67
CA VAL A 82 -0.73 16.46 -11.02
C VAL A 82 0.36 15.92 -10.12
N PHE A 83 0.13 14.72 -9.60
CA PHE A 83 1.10 13.93 -8.84
C PHE A 83 1.46 12.69 -9.65
N VAL A 84 2.75 12.37 -9.69
CA VAL A 84 3.27 11.14 -10.29
C VAL A 84 4.22 10.51 -9.27
N ASN A 85 3.89 9.30 -8.83
CA ASN A 85 4.71 8.54 -7.88
C ASN A 85 5.03 7.17 -8.47
N ALA A 86 6.27 6.73 -8.32
CA ALA A 86 6.68 5.35 -8.60
C ALA A 86 7.10 4.68 -7.30
N TYR A 87 6.69 3.42 -7.12
CA TYR A 87 6.99 2.60 -5.96
C TYR A 87 7.63 1.30 -6.42
N PHE A 88 8.73 0.93 -5.78
CA PHE A 88 9.40 -0.34 -5.96
C PHE A 88 9.26 -1.13 -4.65
N GLU A 89 8.51 -2.24 -4.66
CA GLU A 89 8.31 -3.08 -3.48
C GLU A 89 9.56 -3.91 -3.16
N GLN A 90 9.75 -4.19 -1.87
CA GLN A 90 10.89 -4.89 -1.28
C GLN A 90 10.41 -5.75 -0.09
N ASP A 91 11.17 -6.80 0.21
CA ASP A 91 10.91 -7.75 1.31
C ASP A 91 9.47 -8.27 1.35
N VAL A 92 8.91 -8.59 0.17
CA VAL A 92 7.52 -9.00 0.03
C VAL A 92 7.32 -10.45 0.49
N GLU A 93 6.34 -10.68 1.36
CA GLU A 93 5.91 -12.03 1.74
C GLU A 93 4.38 -12.15 1.74
N ASN A 94 3.89 -13.30 1.28
CA ASN A 94 2.47 -13.69 1.28
C ASN A 94 1.51 -12.72 0.57
N ARG A 95 2.03 -11.90 -0.35
CA ARG A 95 1.25 -10.95 -1.17
C ARG A 95 1.92 -10.77 -2.54
N PRO A 96 1.25 -10.18 -3.53
CA PRO A 96 1.88 -9.85 -4.81
C PRO A 96 3.06 -8.87 -4.62
N ASP A 97 4.14 -9.14 -5.35
CA ASP A 97 5.35 -8.31 -5.45
C ASP A 97 5.36 -7.59 -6.80
N GLY A 98 5.72 -6.31 -6.81
CA GLY A 98 6.00 -5.60 -8.04
C GLY A 98 6.35 -4.12 -7.89
N SER A 99 6.34 -3.45 -9.04
CA SER A 99 6.52 -2.00 -9.12
C SER A 99 5.21 -1.34 -9.55
N ARG A 100 4.92 -0.16 -9.01
CA ARG A 100 3.68 0.56 -9.29
C ARG A 100 3.98 2.00 -9.65
N VAL A 101 3.37 2.48 -10.72
CA VAL A 101 3.31 3.92 -11.04
C VAL A 101 1.88 4.39 -10.82
N GLN A 102 1.73 5.46 -10.05
CA GLN A 102 0.45 6.11 -9.80
C GLN A 102 0.50 7.55 -10.32
N MET A 103 -0.53 7.91 -11.07
CA MET A 103 -0.79 9.29 -11.48
C MET A 103 -2.10 9.76 -10.84
N ARG A 104 -2.11 10.95 -10.26
CA ARG A 104 -3.29 11.58 -9.67
C ARG A 104 -3.40 13.02 -10.11
N TYR A 105 -4.54 13.38 -10.69
CA TYR A 105 -4.92 14.77 -10.94
C TYR A 105 -5.86 15.24 -9.81
N VAL A 106 -5.64 16.46 -9.32
CA VAL A 106 -6.45 17.10 -8.29
C VAL A 106 -6.87 18.48 -8.80
N HIS A 107 -8.17 18.75 -8.74
CA HIS A 107 -8.77 20.05 -9.02
C HIS A 107 -9.48 20.57 -7.78
N HIS A 108 -9.18 21.80 -7.37
CA HIS A 108 -9.82 22.50 -6.25
C HIS A 108 -10.86 23.49 -6.78
N PHE A 109 -12.12 23.36 -6.31
CA PHE A 109 -13.28 24.16 -6.75
C PHE A 109 -13.54 25.36 -5.85
#